data_AF-A0A953ILQ7-F1
#
_entry.id   AF-A0A953ILQ7-F1
#
_cell.length_a   1.000
_cell.length_b   1.000
_cell.length_c   1.000
_cell.angle_alpha   90.00
_cell.angle_beta   90.00
_cell.angle_gamma   90.00
#
_symmetry.space_group_name_H-M   'P 1'
#
loop_
_entity.id
_entity.type
_entity.pdbx_description
1 polymer ?
#
loop_
_entity_poly.entity_id
_entity_poly.type
_entity_poly.pdbx_seq_one_letter_code
_entity_poly.pdbx_strand_id
1 'polypeptide(L)'
;MAITSPPQRIWWNEPVARFELVWTIIAFLWGLFMFGFMIAWHFIGEQNLNREAYRITPSSYETKVEDFVKKNTVREEQGIPVVK
;
A
#
# COMPACT_ATOMS: atom_id res chain seq x y z
N MET A 1 -19.39 18.59 -19.36
CA MET A 1 -19.11 20.00 -19.02
C MET A 1 -20.01 20.89 -19.84
N ALA A 2 -20.59 21.94 -19.24
CA ALA A 2 -21.51 22.84 -19.93
C ALA A 2 -20.76 23.70 -20.97
N ILE A 3 -21.33 23.80 -22.17
CA ILE A 3 -20.76 24.57 -23.31
C ILE A 3 -21.11 26.06 -23.21
N THR A 4 -22.13 26.42 -22.44
CA THR A 4 -22.59 27.81 -22.29
C THR A 4 -22.50 28.26 -20.85
N SER A 5 -22.24 29.56 -20.67
CA SER A 5 -22.26 30.21 -19.36
C SER A 5 -23.63 30.06 -18.69
N PRO A 6 -23.68 29.93 -17.35
CA PRO A 6 -24.94 29.87 -16.61
C PRO A 6 -25.81 31.12 -16.91
N PRO A 7 -27.13 30.96 -17.08
CA PRO A 7 -28.02 32.07 -17.41
C PRO A 7 -28.16 33.09 -16.27
N GLN A 8 -27.84 32.68 -15.04
CA GLN A 8 -27.89 33.53 -13.85
C GLN A 8 -26.47 33.89 -13.41
N ARG A 9 -26.24 35.18 -13.14
CA ARG A 9 -24.92 35.67 -12.69
C ARG A 9 -24.49 35.06 -11.35
N ILE A 10 -25.43 34.79 -10.45
CA ILE A 10 -25.21 34.26 -9.10
C ILE A 10 -25.64 32.78 -9.05
N TRP A 11 -25.18 31.98 -10.00
CA TRP A 11 -25.54 30.57 -10.14
C TRP A 11 -25.10 29.71 -8.94
N TRP A 12 -24.07 30.13 -8.20
CA TRP A 12 -23.56 29.40 -7.02
C TRP A 12 -24.49 29.46 -5.79
N ASN A 13 -25.54 30.30 -5.82
CA ASN A 13 -26.55 30.32 -4.76
C ASN A 13 -27.66 29.27 -4.97
N GLU A 14 -27.62 28.51 -6.08
CA GLU A 14 -28.58 27.45 -6.32
C GLU A 14 -28.38 26.31 -5.30
N PRO A 15 -29.43 25.85 -4.62
CA PRO A 15 -29.30 24.80 -3.61
C PRO A 15 -28.87 23.50 -4.28
N VAL A 16 -27.78 22.92 -3.77
CA VAL A 16 -27.31 21.60 -4.20
C VAL A 16 -28.41 20.56 -3.93
N ALA A 17 -28.65 19.67 -4.89
CA ALA A 17 -29.62 18.61 -4.73
C ALA A 17 -29.26 17.74 -3.50
N ARG A 18 -30.27 17.39 -2.69
CA ARG A 18 -30.05 16.59 -1.46
C ARG A 18 -29.29 15.29 -1.73
N PHE A 19 -29.55 14.67 -2.88
CA PHE A 19 -28.88 13.44 -3.29
C PHE A 19 -27.38 13.64 -3.57
N GLU A 20 -27.02 14.71 -4.26
CA GLU A 20 -25.61 15.05 -4.54
C GLU A 20 -24.86 15.34 -3.24
N LEU A 21 -25.49 16.06 -2.31
CA LEU A 21 -24.92 16.34 -1.00
C LEU A 21 -24.66 15.05 -0.21
N VAL A 22 -25.63 14.12 -0.19
CA VAL A 22 -25.50 12.83 0.48
C VAL A 22 -24.32 12.02 -0.09
N TRP A 23 -24.23 11.89 -1.41
CA TRP A 23 -23.13 11.15 -2.04
C TRP A 23 -21.77 11.81 -1.82
N THR A 24 -21.71 13.14 -1.82
CA THR A 24 -20.48 13.88 -1.52
C THR A 24 -20.02 13.59 -0.08
N ILE A 25 -20.95 13.58 0.88
CA ILE A 25 -20.65 13.24 2.27
C ILE A 25 -20.18 11.80 2.39
N ILE A 26 -20.84 10.85 1.72
CA ILE A 26 -20.44 9.43 1.73
C ILE A 26 -19.02 9.27 1.17
N ALA A 27 -18.72 9.87 0.01
CA ALA A 27 -17.40 9.80 -0.60
C ALA A 27 -16.32 10.44 0.28
N PHE A 28 -16.63 11.57 0.93
CA PHE A 28 -15.73 12.24 1.86
C PHE A 28 -15.44 11.38 3.09
N LEU A 29 -16.47 10.80 3.72
CA LEU A 29 -16.33 9.89 4.86
C LEU A 29 -15.56 8.62 4.48
N TRP A 30 -15.78 8.10 3.27
CA TRP A 30 -15.01 6.96 2.75
C TRP A 30 -13.53 7.29 2.56
N GLY A 31 -13.23 8.49 2.04
CA GLY A 31 -11.86 8.98 1.95
C GLY A 31 -11.18 9.10 3.31
N LEU A 32 -11.88 9.66 4.31
CA LEU A 32 -11.39 9.71 5.69
C LEU A 32 -11.16 8.32 6.30
N PHE A 33 -12.06 7.37 6.02
CA PHE A 33 -11.91 5.99 6.47
C PHE A 33 -10.66 5.33 5.87
N MET A 34 -10.47 5.40 4.55
CA MET A 34 -9.27 4.87 3.88
C MET A 34 -7.99 5.53 4.38
N PHE A 35 -8.00 6.85 4.60
CA PHE A 35 -6.87 7.58 5.18
C PHE A 35 -6.54 7.10 6.60
N GLY A 36 -7.55 6.94 7.46
CA GLY A 36 -7.37 6.38 8.80
C GLY A 36 -6.85 4.94 8.77
N PHE A 37 -7.32 4.14 7.81
CA PHE A 37 -6.86 2.76 7.63
C PHE A 37 -5.37 2.68 7.29
N MET A 38 -4.83 3.62 6.50
CA MET A 38 -3.38 3.70 6.25
C MET A 38 -2.57 3.91 7.54
N ILE A 39 -3.05 4.79 8.44
CA ILE A 39 -2.41 5.02 9.74
C ILE A 39 -2.51 3.77 10.62
N ALA A 40 -3.69 3.13 10.67
CA ALA A 40 -3.86 1.88 11.42
C ALA A 40 -2.93 0.77 10.90
N TRP A 41 -2.80 0.63 9.58
CA TRP A 41 -1.89 -0.32 8.95
C TRP A 41 -0.42 0.02 9.20
N HIS A 42 -0.05 1.27 9.45
CA HIS A 42 1.31 1.63 9.84
C HIS A 42 1.71 1.04 11.21
N PHE A 43 0.77 0.92 12.15
CA PHE A 43 1.03 0.34 13.47
C PHE A 43 0.96 -1.19 13.49
N ILE A 44 0.06 -1.77 12.69
CA ILE A 44 -0.22 -3.21 12.69
C ILE A 44 0.58 -3.95 11.61
N GLY A 45 0.86 -3.27 10.50
CA GLY A 45 1.56 -3.85 9.37
C GLY A 45 3.06 -3.94 9.61
N GLU A 46 3.62 -5.14 9.47
CA GLU A 46 5.06 -5.41 9.52
C GLU A 46 5.82 -4.91 8.25
N GLN A 47 5.38 -3.80 7.65
CA GLN A 47 5.93 -3.26 6.39
C GLN A 47 7.14 -2.33 6.55
N ASN A 48 7.70 -2.22 7.76
CA ASN A 48 9.01 -1.59 7.96
C ASN A 48 10.02 -2.66 8.35
N LEU A 49 11.00 -2.91 7.47
CA LEU A 49 12.30 -3.48 7.83
C LEU A 49 13.00 -2.47 8.75
N ASN A 50 12.60 -2.43 10.02
CA ASN A 50 13.18 -1.55 11.03
C ASN A 50 14.53 -2.09 11.53
N ARG A 51 15.33 -2.66 10.62
CA ARG A 51 16.66 -3.18 10.92
C ARG A 51 17.68 -2.29 10.25
N GLU A 52 18.72 -1.94 11.00
CA GLU A 52 19.93 -1.31 10.44
C GLU A 52 20.39 -2.10 9.22
N ALA A 53 20.46 -1.43 8.07
CA ALA A 53 20.99 -2.03 6.87
C ALA A 53 22.52 -2.10 7.02
N TYR A 54 23.04 -3.28 7.36
CA TYR A 54 24.48 -3.50 7.43
C TYR A 54 25.07 -3.74 6.04
N ARG A 55 26.23 -3.15 5.78
CA ARG A 55 26.98 -3.40 4.56
C ARG A 55 27.65 -4.78 4.66
N ILE A 56 27.44 -5.63 3.66
CA ILE A 56 28.06 -6.95 3.56
C ILE A 56 28.83 -7.05 2.24
N THR A 57 29.95 -7.78 2.24
CA THR A 57 30.65 -8.11 0.99
C THR A 57 29.90 -9.22 0.25
N PRO A 58 29.96 -9.27 -1.09
CA PRO A 58 29.31 -10.33 -1.87
C PRO A 58 29.71 -11.74 -1.41
N SER A 59 31.01 -11.96 -1.15
CA SER A 59 31.54 -13.24 -0.65
C SER A 59 30.91 -13.68 0.68
N SER A 60 30.73 -12.74 1.62
CA SER A 60 30.13 -13.05 2.93
C SER A 60 28.64 -13.36 2.81
N TYR A 61 27.97 -12.82 1.78
CA TYR A 61 26.57 -13.14 1.49
C TYR A 61 26.43 -14.55 0.91
N GLU A 62 27.29 -14.92 -0.05
CA GLU A 62 27.32 -16.28 -0.63
C GLU A 62 27.47 -17.35 0.46
N THR A 63 28.41 -17.17 1.39
CA THR A 63 28.58 -18.10 2.52
C THR A 63 27.31 -18.23 3.37
N LYS A 64 26.61 -17.12 3.63
CA LYS A 64 25.34 -17.15 4.39
C LYS A 64 24.24 -17.90 3.63
N VAL A 65 24.19 -17.75 2.31
CA VAL A 65 23.22 -18.48 1.46
C VAL A 65 23.52 -19.97 1.49
N GLU A 66 24.78 -20.37 1.34
CA GLU A 66 25.16 -21.79 1.44
C GLU A 66 24.82 -22.39 2.81
N ASP A 67 25.09 -21.67 3.89
CA ASP A 67 24.74 -22.10 5.25
C ASP A 67 23.22 -22.23 5.43
N PHE A 68 22.44 -21.31 4.85
CA PHE A 68 20.98 -21.37 4.85
C PHE A 68 20.48 -22.60 4.09
N VAL A 69 21.05 -22.84 2.90
CA VAL A 69 20.71 -24.00 2.06
C VAL A 69 20.99 -25.29 2.82
N LYS A 70 22.21 -25.46 3.36
CA LYS A 70 22.58 -26.66 4.14
C LYS A 70 21.64 -26.91 5.32
N LYS A 71 21.18 -25.86 6.00
CA LYS A 71 20.31 -25.98 7.18
C LYS A 71 18.85 -26.25 6.85
N ASN A 72 18.34 -25.78 5.70
CA ASN A 72 16.92 -25.79 5.38
C ASN A 72 16.57 -26.65 4.15
N THR A 73 17.53 -27.40 3.59
CA THR A 73 17.26 -28.32 2.49
C THR A 73 16.34 -29.44 2.94
N VAL A 74 15.18 -29.54 2.29
CA VAL A 74 14.17 -30.57 2.53
C VAL A 74 14.35 -31.75 1.57
N ARG A 75 14.81 -31.49 0.35
CA ARG A 75 15.11 -32.51 -0.68
C ARG A 75 16.00 -31.94 -1.78
N GLU A 76 16.58 -32.80 -2.61
CA GLU A 76 17.30 -32.40 -3.82
C GLU A 76 16.58 -32.90 -5.07
N GLU A 77 16.42 -32.03 -6.06
CA GLU A 77 15.85 -32.37 -7.37
C GLU A 77 16.88 -32.02 -8.45
N GLN A 78 17.31 -33.02 -9.23
CA GLN A 78 18.29 -32.83 -10.33
C GLN A 78 19.60 -32.12 -9.90
N GLY A 79 20.05 -32.34 -8.66
CA GLY A 79 21.24 -31.69 -8.09
C GLY A 79 20.99 -30.27 -7.58
N ILE A 80 19.74 -29.82 -7.50
CA ILE A 80 19.34 -28.52 -6.97
C ILE A 80 18.65 -28.72 -5.61
N PRO A 81 19.16 -28.12 -4.53
CA PRO A 81 18.56 -28.22 -3.20
C PRO A 81 17.27 -27.41 -3.10
N VAL A 82 16.19 -28.06 -2.65
CA VAL A 82 14.89 -27.45 -2.37
C VAL A 82 14.84 -27.13 -0.87
N VAL A 83 14.79 -25.84 -0.55
CA VAL A 83 14.78 -25.31 0.82
C VAL A 83 13.38 -24.82 1.23
N LYS A 84 13.05 -24.86 2.53
CA LYS A 84 11.76 -24.42 3.08
C LYS A 84 11.90 -23.22 4.02
#